data_AF-A0A0K2V117-F1
#
_entry.id   AF-A0A0K2V117-F1
#
_cell.length_a   1.000
_cell.length_b   1.000
_cell.length_c   1.000
_cell.angle_alpha   90.00
_cell.angle_beta   90.00
_cell.angle_gamma   90.00
#
_symmetry.space_group_name_H-M   'P 1'
#
loop_
_entity.id
_entity.type
_entity.pdbx_description
1 polymer ?
#
loop_
_entity_poly.entity_id
_entity_poly.type
_entity_poly.pdbx_seq_one_letter_code
_entity_poly.pdbx_strand_id
1 'polypeptide(L)'
;MSLYCGNDISKTEAPQSPMPRYPSVNHLGVEIIRKGSKTLGMRIRLVATPSSITEEPPATFSERMSVIKEVYFGDSVQDVLSALGAPAKVFYKSDDKMKIHSPNAHRKISAQKSDYFYNYFTMGFDILFDAKSNSVKKFVLHTNYPGHYNFNMYYRCQFELPLSRDRYEGDTPIVVSSFSRWDTIASKVNPSERPVVLNRASSTNTTNPFGSTFCYGYQDVIFEVMPNGHLASVTLYCSAQQLIERKLRLLQIHSI
;
A
#
# COMPACT_ATOMS: atom_id res chain seq x y z
N MET A 1 -20.81 -35.58 -3.40
CA MET A 1 -21.46 -34.34 -3.88
C MET A 1 -22.90 -34.71 -4.19
N SER A 2 -23.81 -34.44 -3.26
CA SER A 2 -25.24 -34.77 -3.41
C SER A 2 -25.92 -33.56 -4.03
N LEU A 3 -26.45 -33.71 -5.25
CA LEU A 3 -27.08 -32.62 -6.00
C LEU A 3 -28.46 -32.22 -5.43
N TYR A 4 -29.06 -33.09 -4.61
CA TYR A 4 -30.37 -32.88 -4.00
C TYR A 4 -30.46 -33.54 -2.62
N CYS A 5 -31.33 -33.02 -1.77
CA CYS A 5 -31.72 -33.59 -0.48
C CYS A 5 -33.19 -34.04 -0.55
N GLY A 6 -33.52 -35.18 0.06
CA GLY A 6 -34.87 -35.75 0.06
C GLY A 6 -34.84 -37.27 -0.03
N ASN A 7 -35.82 -37.93 0.60
CA ASN A 7 -35.90 -39.41 0.60
C ASN A 7 -36.68 -39.97 -0.59
N ASP A 8 -37.38 -39.12 -1.36
CA ASP A 8 -38.21 -39.48 -2.50
C ASP A 8 -38.16 -38.39 -3.59
N ILE A 9 -38.46 -38.78 -4.84
CA ILE A 9 -38.50 -37.87 -6.01
C ILE A 9 -39.42 -36.66 -5.81
N SER A 10 -40.52 -36.81 -5.07
CA SER A 10 -41.47 -35.73 -4.78
C SER A 10 -41.01 -34.76 -3.68
N LYS A 11 -39.96 -35.12 -2.92
CA LYS A 11 -39.38 -34.33 -1.81
C LYS A 11 -37.94 -33.89 -2.12
N THR A 12 -37.57 -33.92 -3.38
CA THR A 12 -36.24 -33.56 -3.86
C THR A 12 -36.11 -32.04 -3.82
N GLU A 13 -35.39 -31.52 -2.84
CA GLU A 13 -35.09 -30.09 -2.71
C GLU A 13 -33.61 -29.85 -3.00
N ALA A 14 -33.33 -28.75 -3.71
CA ALA A 14 -31.96 -28.28 -3.86
C ALA A 14 -31.44 -27.86 -2.47
N PRO A 15 -30.23 -28.28 -2.06
CA PRO A 15 -29.65 -27.81 -0.81
C PRO A 15 -29.58 -26.28 -0.83
N GLN A 16 -29.91 -25.65 0.29
CA GLN A 16 -29.78 -24.20 0.41
C GLN A 16 -28.35 -23.81 0.05
N SER A 17 -28.20 -22.92 -0.95
CA SER A 17 -26.90 -22.39 -1.29
C SER A 17 -26.31 -21.74 -0.05
N PRO A 18 -25.04 -22.00 0.32
CA PRO A 18 -24.42 -21.30 1.42
C PRO A 18 -24.58 -19.80 1.16
N MET A 19 -25.05 -19.05 2.18
CA MET A 19 -25.19 -17.61 2.03
C MET A 19 -23.86 -17.03 1.53
N PRO A 20 -23.89 -16.12 0.54
CA PRO A 20 -22.68 -15.45 0.09
C PRO A 20 -22.07 -14.67 1.26
N ARG A 21 -21.10 -15.29 1.92
CA ARG A 21 -20.19 -14.62 2.84
C ARG A 21 -19.07 -14.07 1.98
N TYR A 22 -19.21 -12.80 1.57
CA TYR A 22 -18.09 -12.04 1.05
C TYR A 22 -17.51 -11.26 2.23
N PRO A 23 -16.59 -11.83 3.04
CA PRO A 23 -15.92 -11.04 4.05
C PRO A 23 -15.15 -9.94 3.33
N SER A 24 -15.67 -8.72 3.34
CA SER A 24 -14.90 -7.56 2.93
C SER A 24 -13.91 -7.29 4.05
N VAL A 25 -12.64 -7.59 3.81
CA VAL A 25 -11.56 -7.17 4.70
C VAL A 25 -11.23 -5.73 4.35
N ASN A 26 -11.56 -4.84 5.27
CA ASN A 26 -11.18 -3.43 5.21
C ASN A 26 -10.15 -3.15 6.31
N HIS A 27 -9.64 -1.93 6.34
CA HIS A 27 -8.81 -1.47 7.45
C HIS A 27 -9.45 -0.26 8.13
N LEU A 28 -9.29 -0.16 9.46
CA LEU A 28 -9.70 1.01 10.24
C LEU A 28 -8.63 2.11 10.23
N GLY A 29 -7.37 1.73 10.06
CA GLY A 29 -6.24 2.65 10.04
C GLY A 29 -4.92 1.96 9.71
N VAL A 30 -3.96 2.74 9.22
CA VAL A 30 -2.59 2.31 8.92
C VAL A 30 -1.60 3.22 9.63
N GLU A 31 -0.94 2.73 10.67
CA GLU A 31 0.16 3.47 11.31
C GLU A 31 1.47 3.17 10.59
N ILE A 32 2.22 4.21 10.21
CA ILE A 32 3.55 4.03 9.63
C ILE A 32 4.58 3.92 10.75
N ILE A 33 5.24 2.76 10.81
CA ILE A 33 6.23 2.44 11.84
C ILE A 33 7.55 3.08 11.43
N ARG A 34 8.02 4.05 12.23
CA ARG A 34 9.30 4.75 12.00
C ARG A 34 10.21 4.67 13.21
N LYS A 35 11.52 4.74 12.95
CA LYS A 35 12.58 4.95 13.94
C LYS A 35 13.39 6.18 13.51
N GLY A 36 13.10 7.32 14.13
CA GLY A 36 13.61 8.62 13.69
C GLY A 36 13.15 8.93 12.26
N SER A 37 14.09 9.26 11.39
CA SER A 37 13.85 9.57 9.97
C SER A 37 13.74 8.34 9.06
N LYS A 38 13.73 7.13 9.61
CA LYS A 38 13.68 5.87 8.84
C LYS A 38 12.35 5.14 9.05
N THR A 39 11.69 4.77 7.96
CA THR A 39 10.51 3.92 7.92
C THR A 39 10.93 2.47 7.96
N LEU A 40 10.29 1.71 8.85
CA LEU A 40 10.51 0.27 8.99
C LEU A 40 9.43 -0.54 8.27
N GLY A 41 8.19 -0.05 8.29
CA GLY A 41 7.03 -0.78 7.79
C GLY A 41 5.73 -0.04 8.10
N MET A 42 4.63 -0.80 8.04
CA MET A 42 3.28 -0.33 8.36
C MET A 42 2.58 -1.32 9.28
N ARG A 43 1.76 -0.79 10.18
CA ARG A 43 0.84 -1.52 11.04
C ARG A 43 -0.58 -1.25 10.57
N ILE A 44 -1.28 -2.30 10.16
CA ILE A 44 -2.64 -2.24 9.62
C ILE A 44 -3.59 -2.82 10.67
N ARG A 45 -4.62 -2.06 11.03
CA ARG A 45 -5.74 -2.55 11.83
C ARG A 45 -6.83 -3.06 10.87
N LEU A 46 -6.83 -4.37 10.63
CA LEU A 46 -7.79 -5.04 9.74
C LEU A 46 -9.10 -5.30 10.46
N VAL A 47 -10.22 -5.14 9.76
CA VAL A 47 -11.55 -5.52 10.21
C VAL A 47 -12.22 -6.32 9.11
N ALA A 48 -12.71 -7.50 9.47
CA ALA A 48 -13.59 -8.29 8.62
C ALA A 48 -15.04 -7.97 9.00
N THR A 49 -15.79 -7.40 8.07
CA THR A 49 -17.23 -7.22 8.26
C THR A 49 -17.95 -8.46 7.72
N PRO A 50 -18.71 -9.20 8.55
CA PRO A 50 -19.56 -10.26 8.04
C PRO A 50 -20.66 -9.62 7.20
N SER A 51 -20.80 -10.07 5.96
CA SER A 51 -21.91 -9.68 5.10
C SER A 51 -23.17 -10.44 5.53
N SER A 52 -23.83 -9.99 6.61
CA SER A 52 -25.20 -10.41 6.94
C SER A 52 -26.18 -9.51 6.19
N ILE A 53 -27.02 -10.12 5.35
CA ILE A 53 -28.02 -9.41 4.51
C ILE A 53 -29.16 -8.83 5.37
N THR A 54 -29.26 -9.20 6.65
CA THR A 54 -30.48 -8.97 7.44
C THR A 54 -30.35 -8.13 8.72
N GLU A 55 -29.17 -7.78 9.22
CA GLU A 55 -29.10 -6.91 10.41
C GLU A 55 -27.90 -5.98 10.32
N GLU A 56 -28.15 -4.68 10.50
CA GLU A 56 -27.14 -3.69 10.85
C GLU A 56 -26.34 -4.26 12.04
N PRO A 57 -25.03 -4.50 11.91
CA PRO A 57 -24.26 -4.98 13.03
C PRO A 57 -24.33 -3.92 14.14
N PRO A 58 -24.62 -4.30 15.40
CA PRO A 58 -24.65 -3.32 16.50
C PRO A 58 -23.31 -2.59 16.54
N ALA A 59 -23.30 -1.28 16.82
CA ALA A 59 -22.09 -0.44 16.79
C ALA A 59 -20.90 -1.03 17.59
N THR A 60 -21.18 -1.87 18.59
CA THR A 60 -20.22 -2.60 19.43
C THR A 60 -19.55 -3.80 18.75
N PHE A 61 -20.06 -4.29 17.62
CA PHE A 61 -19.54 -5.47 16.92
C PHE A 61 -18.24 -5.17 16.15
N SER A 62 -18.08 -3.91 15.69
CA SER A 62 -16.92 -3.49 14.88
C SER A 62 -15.59 -3.51 15.64
N GLU A 63 -15.58 -3.35 16.96
CA GLU A 63 -14.35 -3.44 17.77
C GLU A 63 -13.91 -4.89 18.04
N ARG A 64 -14.86 -5.84 18.10
CA ARG A 64 -14.60 -7.22 18.54
C ARG A 64 -13.95 -8.13 17.49
N MET A 65 -13.82 -7.69 16.23
CA MET A 65 -13.18 -8.48 15.15
C MET A 65 -12.06 -7.71 14.43
N SER A 66 -11.38 -6.79 15.12
CA SER A 66 -10.19 -6.15 14.57
C SER A 66 -8.92 -6.94 14.88
N VAL A 67 -8.07 -7.15 13.87
CA VAL A 67 -6.76 -7.80 14.02
C VAL A 67 -5.68 -6.82 13.57
N ILE A 68 -4.64 -6.68 14.38
CA ILE A 68 -3.48 -5.85 14.03
C ILE A 68 -2.47 -6.73 13.30
N LYS A 69 -2.04 -6.28 12.13
CA LYS A 69 -1.02 -6.93 11.31
C LYS A 69 0.06 -5.94 10.96
N GLU A 70 1.30 -6.38 10.93
CA GLU A 70 2.44 -5.54 10.58
C GLU A 70 3.11 -6.12 9.33
N VAL A 71 3.49 -5.22 8.41
CA VAL A 71 4.27 -5.56 7.22
C VAL A 71 5.45 -4.61 7.14
N TYR A 72 6.64 -5.17 7.01
CA TYR A 72 7.90 -4.44 7.03
C TYR A 72 8.63 -4.51 5.69
N PHE A 73 9.54 -3.57 5.49
CA PHE A 73 10.51 -3.69 4.42
C PHE A 73 11.38 -4.95 4.59
N GLY A 74 11.55 -5.69 3.50
CA GLY A 74 12.28 -6.94 3.48
C GLY A 74 11.44 -8.20 3.69
N ASP A 75 10.20 -8.06 4.18
CA ASP A 75 9.28 -9.19 4.36
C ASP A 75 9.06 -9.91 3.04
N SER A 76 8.95 -11.24 3.09
CA SER A 76 8.72 -12.05 1.90
C SER A 76 7.26 -11.92 1.44
N VAL A 77 6.99 -12.35 0.20
CA VAL A 77 5.61 -12.49 -0.30
C VAL A 77 4.76 -13.35 0.64
N GLN A 78 5.33 -14.42 1.21
CA GLN A 78 4.60 -15.33 2.10
C GLN A 78 4.19 -14.63 3.40
N ASP A 79 5.09 -13.81 3.97
CA ASP A 79 4.80 -13.01 5.16
C ASP A 79 3.65 -12.03 4.87
N VAL A 80 3.71 -11.32 3.74
CA VAL A 80 2.67 -10.37 3.34
C VAL A 80 1.33 -11.06 3.10
N LEU A 81 1.31 -12.19 2.38
CA LEU A 81 0.09 -12.96 2.13
C LEU A 81 -0.50 -13.52 3.42
N SER A 82 0.33 -13.97 4.36
CA SER A 82 -0.12 -14.45 5.67
C SER A 82 -0.70 -13.34 6.54
N ALA A 83 -0.22 -12.11 6.38
CA ALA A 83 -0.67 -10.94 7.12
C ALA A 83 -1.94 -10.34 6.53
N LEU A 84 -1.99 -10.11 5.22
CA LEU A 84 -3.02 -9.31 4.54
C LEU A 84 -3.97 -10.12 3.65
N GLY A 85 -3.63 -11.37 3.34
CA GLY A 85 -4.33 -12.16 2.34
C GLY A 85 -3.91 -11.82 0.90
N ALA A 86 -4.63 -12.42 -0.06
CA ALA A 86 -4.35 -12.26 -1.48
C ALA A 86 -4.64 -10.83 -1.95
N PRO A 87 -3.78 -10.26 -2.83
CA PRO A 87 -4.05 -8.96 -3.43
C PRO A 87 -5.21 -9.03 -4.42
N ALA A 88 -5.87 -7.90 -4.66
CA ALA A 88 -6.92 -7.81 -5.68
C ALA A 88 -6.35 -7.88 -7.10
N LYS A 89 -5.11 -7.40 -7.30
CA LYS A 89 -4.39 -7.50 -8.57
C LYS A 89 -2.89 -7.58 -8.35
N VAL A 90 -2.20 -8.27 -9.25
CA VAL A 90 -0.74 -8.26 -9.36
C VAL A 90 -0.35 -7.51 -10.64
N PHE A 91 0.55 -6.55 -10.52
CA PHE A 91 1.05 -5.78 -11.66
C PHE A 91 2.57 -5.88 -11.77
N TYR A 92 3.06 -6.41 -12.87
CA TYR A 92 4.50 -6.50 -13.15
C TYR A 92 4.96 -5.22 -13.82
N LYS A 93 5.98 -4.56 -13.26
CA LYS A 93 6.56 -3.35 -13.86
C LYS A 93 7.11 -3.72 -15.23
N SER A 94 6.69 -3.02 -16.28
CA SER A 94 7.42 -3.05 -17.55
C SER A 94 8.82 -2.45 -17.34
N ASP A 95 9.80 -2.84 -18.17
CA ASP A 95 11.18 -2.41 -18.00
C ASP A 95 11.34 -0.94 -17.63
N ASP A 96 12.23 -0.69 -16.67
CA ASP A 96 12.37 0.62 -16.03
C ASP A 96 12.71 1.70 -17.06
N LYS A 97 11.76 2.60 -17.33
CA LYS A 97 11.89 3.66 -18.35
C LYS A 97 13.10 4.57 -18.14
N MET A 98 13.68 4.60 -16.94
CA MET A 98 14.92 5.33 -16.62
C MET A 98 16.21 4.56 -16.97
N LYS A 99 16.15 3.23 -17.18
CA LYS A 99 17.33 2.40 -17.52
C LYS A 99 17.89 2.70 -18.90
N ILE A 100 17.11 3.30 -19.81
CA ILE A 100 17.59 3.72 -21.14
C ILE A 100 18.70 4.77 -21.06
N HIS A 101 18.77 5.52 -19.96
CA HIS A 101 19.81 6.52 -19.70
C HIS A 101 21.02 5.94 -18.95
N SER A 102 21.00 4.65 -18.61
CA SER A 102 22.16 4.00 -18.02
C SER A 102 23.21 3.74 -19.12
N PRO A 103 24.49 4.07 -18.91
CA PRO A 103 25.55 3.86 -19.91
C PRO A 103 25.73 2.39 -20.32
N ASN A 104 25.12 1.44 -19.61
CA ASN A 104 25.14 0.01 -19.89
C ASN A 104 23.81 -0.56 -20.45
N ALA A 105 22.92 0.29 -20.99
CA ALA A 105 21.59 -0.11 -21.48
C ALA A 105 21.61 -1.28 -22.49
N HIS A 106 22.65 -1.37 -23.34
CA HIS A 106 22.72 -2.37 -24.42
C HIS A 106 23.21 -3.76 -23.99
N ARG A 107 23.77 -3.94 -22.78
CA ARG A 107 24.54 -5.16 -22.44
C ARG A 107 23.80 -6.20 -21.59
N LYS A 108 22.49 -6.04 -21.35
CA LYS A 108 21.72 -6.95 -20.47
C LYS A 108 20.30 -7.22 -20.98
N ILE A 109 20.19 -7.82 -22.17
CA ILE A 109 18.95 -8.41 -22.70
C ILE A 109 18.92 -9.89 -22.28
N SER A 110 18.96 -10.18 -20.99
CA SER A 110 18.77 -11.54 -20.48
C SER A 110 17.90 -11.53 -19.23
N ALA A 111 16.65 -11.99 -19.40
CA ALA A 111 15.77 -12.57 -18.38
C ALA A 111 15.75 -11.92 -16.98
N GLN A 112 15.86 -10.59 -16.88
CA GLN A 112 15.68 -9.94 -15.58
C GLN A 112 14.18 -9.91 -15.27
N LYS A 113 13.80 -10.65 -14.23
CA LYS A 113 12.47 -10.53 -13.62
C LYS A 113 12.27 -9.07 -13.21
N SER A 114 11.12 -8.50 -13.55
CA SER A 114 10.75 -7.15 -13.15
C SER A 114 10.11 -7.12 -11.77
N ASP A 115 10.35 -6.03 -11.03
CA ASP A 115 9.66 -5.78 -9.77
C ASP A 115 8.14 -5.79 -10.02
N TYR A 116 7.35 -6.20 -9.03
CA TYR A 116 5.91 -6.33 -9.18
C TYR A 116 5.15 -5.83 -7.96
N PHE A 117 3.96 -5.32 -8.20
CA PHE A 117 3.08 -4.78 -7.19
C PHE A 117 1.99 -5.78 -6.83
N TYR A 118 1.69 -5.84 -5.55
CA TYR A 118 0.42 -6.32 -5.02
C TYR A 118 -0.47 -5.11 -4.77
N ASN A 119 -1.62 -5.05 -5.44
CA ASN A 119 -2.57 -3.97 -5.33
C ASN A 119 -3.71 -4.38 -4.37
N TYR A 120 -3.84 -3.67 -3.25
CA TYR A 120 -4.92 -3.84 -2.28
C TYR A 120 -5.90 -2.67 -2.44
N PHE A 121 -6.70 -2.68 -3.51
CA PHE A 121 -7.59 -1.56 -3.87
C PHE A 121 -8.53 -1.16 -2.72
N THR A 122 -9.14 -2.11 -2.03
CA THR A 122 -10.04 -1.87 -0.89
C THR A 122 -9.33 -1.39 0.37
N MET A 123 -8.02 -1.62 0.48
CA MET A 123 -7.19 -1.10 1.57
C MET A 123 -6.48 0.22 1.21
N GLY A 124 -6.59 0.66 -0.05
CA GLY A 124 -6.03 1.92 -0.51
C GLY A 124 -4.52 1.96 -0.64
N PHE A 125 -3.83 0.82 -0.68
CA PHE A 125 -2.36 0.80 -0.81
C PHE A 125 -1.85 -0.29 -1.76
N ASP A 126 -0.63 -0.07 -2.23
CA ASP A 126 0.15 -1.04 -3.01
C ASP A 126 1.45 -1.41 -2.29
N ILE A 127 1.88 -2.65 -2.48
CA ILE A 127 3.15 -3.17 -1.98
C ILE A 127 4.00 -3.60 -3.17
N LEU A 128 5.16 -2.99 -3.35
CA LEU A 128 6.14 -3.36 -4.38
C LEU A 128 7.10 -4.40 -3.83
N PHE A 129 7.26 -5.50 -4.56
CA PHE A 129 8.25 -6.53 -4.30
C PHE A 129 9.41 -6.41 -5.26
N ASP A 130 10.61 -6.61 -4.71
CA ASP A 130 11.83 -6.78 -5.49
C ASP A 130 11.80 -8.11 -6.24
N ALA A 131 12.06 -8.09 -7.55
CA ALA A 131 11.93 -9.30 -8.38
C ALA A 131 12.98 -10.39 -8.09
N LYS A 132 14.13 -9.98 -7.56
CA LYS A 132 15.25 -10.89 -7.27
C LYS A 132 15.02 -11.61 -5.94
N SER A 133 14.63 -10.86 -4.91
CA SER A 133 14.45 -11.38 -3.56
C SER A 133 13.02 -11.74 -3.18
N ASN A 134 12.02 -11.31 -3.95
CA ASN A 134 10.59 -11.41 -3.62
C ASN A 134 10.29 -10.82 -2.23
N SER A 135 10.97 -9.72 -1.91
CA SER A 135 10.86 -9.01 -0.65
C SER A 135 10.27 -7.63 -0.83
N VAL A 136 9.53 -7.15 0.17
CA VAL A 136 8.94 -5.81 0.18
C VAL A 136 10.01 -4.73 0.05
N LYS A 137 9.82 -3.84 -0.93
CA LYS A 137 10.76 -2.79 -1.32
C LYS A 137 10.18 -1.38 -1.16
N LYS A 138 8.88 -1.22 -1.39
CA LYS A 138 8.19 0.07 -1.38
C LYS A 138 6.72 -0.13 -1.03
N PHE A 139 6.15 0.85 -0.33
CA PHE A 139 4.71 0.98 -0.11
C PHE A 139 4.19 2.24 -0.81
N VAL A 140 2.99 2.18 -1.36
CA VAL A 140 2.30 3.35 -1.94
C VAL A 140 0.93 3.46 -1.29
N LEU A 141 0.66 4.59 -0.64
CA LEU A 141 -0.59 4.86 0.08
C LEU A 141 -1.41 5.86 -0.74
N HIS A 142 -2.61 5.48 -1.16
CA HIS A 142 -3.48 6.33 -1.98
C HIS A 142 -4.50 7.06 -1.12
N THR A 143 -4.71 8.35 -1.40
CA THR A 143 -5.65 9.20 -0.63
C THR A 143 -7.04 9.30 -1.26
N ASN A 144 -7.17 8.88 -2.53
CA ASN A 144 -8.42 8.88 -3.30
C ASN A 144 -9.15 10.26 -3.30
N TYR A 145 -8.46 11.32 -3.72
CA TYR A 145 -9.09 12.62 -3.97
C TYR A 145 -9.63 12.73 -5.42
N PRO A 146 -10.80 13.37 -5.62
CA PRO A 146 -11.28 13.71 -6.96
C PRO A 146 -10.28 14.58 -7.70
N GLY A 147 -10.20 14.42 -9.02
CA GLY A 147 -9.24 15.14 -9.85
C GLY A 147 -7.85 14.49 -9.91
N HIS A 148 -7.70 13.26 -9.40
CA HIS A 148 -6.50 12.45 -9.62
C HIS A 148 -6.79 11.35 -10.64
N TYR A 149 -5.76 10.96 -11.40
CA TYR A 149 -5.88 9.91 -12.42
C TYR A 149 -6.38 8.56 -11.86
N ASN A 150 -6.02 8.21 -10.61
CA ASN A 150 -6.46 6.97 -9.97
C ASN A 150 -7.74 7.14 -9.12
N PHE A 151 -8.44 8.28 -9.22
CA PHE A 151 -9.67 8.49 -8.45
C PHE A 151 -10.67 7.35 -8.70
N ASN A 152 -11.28 6.85 -7.62
CA ASN A 152 -12.22 5.73 -7.62
C ASN A 152 -11.63 4.35 -8.00
N MET A 153 -10.32 4.25 -8.26
CA MET A 153 -9.64 2.96 -8.44
C MET A 153 -9.25 2.33 -7.09
N TYR A 154 -8.99 3.17 -6.09
CA TYR A 154 -8.58 2.78 -4.75
C TYR A 154 -9.52 3.37 -3.71
N TYR A 155 -9.73 2.67 -2.60
CA TYR A 155 -10.24 3.29 -1.39
C TYR A 155 -9.18 4.21 -0.79
N ARG A 156 -9.60 5.15 0.06
CA ARG A 156 -8.67 6.02 0.77
C ARG A 156 -7.94 5.20 1.84
N CYS A 157 -6.62 5.14 1.76
CA CYS A 157 -5.80 4.63 2.85
C CYS A 157 -5.80 5.64 4.00
N GLN A 158 -6.47 5.29 5.09
CA GLN A 158 -6.45 6.04 6.35
C GLN A 158 -5.13 5.85 7.10
N PHE A 159 -4.05 6.46 6.61
CA PHE A 159 -2.73 6.35 7.22
C PHE A 159 -2.41 7.49 8.20
N GLU A 160 -1.50 7.19 9.13
CA GLU A 160 -0.84 8.15 10.01
C GLU A 160 0.67 7.99 9.87
N LEU A 161 1.32 9.02 9.33
CA LEU A 161 2.75 9.08 9.08
C LEU A 161 3.39 10.12 10.01
N PRO A 162 4.03 9.71 11.12
CA PRO A 162 4.77 10.63 11.94
C PRO A 162 6.06 11.07 11.23
N LEU A 163 6.34 12.37 11.13
CA LEU A 163 7.59 12.90 10.59
C LEU A 163 8.35 13.60 11.71
N SER A 164 9.53 13.08 12.02
CA SER A 164 10.49 13.74 12.91
C SER A 164 11.23 14.83 12.14
N ARG A 165 11.30 16.03 12.72
CA ARG A 165 12.15 17.11 12.19
C ARG A 165 13.60 16.81 12.54
N ASP A 166 14.52 17.19 11.65
CA ASP A 166 15.97 17.02 11.89
C ASP A 166 16.52 18.01 12.94
N ARG A 167 15.68 18.93 13.45
CA ARG A 167 16.07 19.99 14.37
C ARG A 167 15.48 19.71 15.77
N TYR A 168 16.34 19.20 16.64
CA TYR A 168 16.17 18.95 18.09
C TYR A 168 15.47 17.66 18.54
N GLU A 169 16.14 16.91 19.42
CA GLU A 169 15.53 15.86 20.24
C GLU A 169 14.48 16.49 21.17
N GLY A 170 13.20 16.10 21.02
CA GLY A 170 12.09 16.56 21.85
C GLY A 170 10.98 17.31 21.12
N ASP A 171 11.13 17.62 19.83
CA ASP A 171 10.04 18.22 19.05
C ASP A 171 8.93 17.18 18.78
N THR A 172 7.68 17.60 18.94
CA THR A 172 6.52 16.73 18.66
C THR A 172 6.49 16.39 17.17
N PRO A 173 6.44 15.09 16.79
CA PRO A 173 6.43 14.70 15.39
C PRO A 173 5.18 15.22 14.68
N ILE A 174 5.35 15.66 13.44
CA ILE A 174 4.23 16.07 12.60
C ILE A 174 3.54 14.81 12.09
N VAL A 175 2.28 14.59 12.43
CA VAL A 175 1.52 13.46 11.89
C VAL A 175 0.87 13.88 10.57
N VAL A 176 1.31 13.27 9.47
CA VAL A 176 0.72 13.42 8.15
C VAL A 176 -0.32 12.33 7.95
N SER A 177 -1.50 12.72 7.50
CA SER A 177 -2.61 11.81 7.18
C SER A 177 -3.07 11.95 5.73
N SER A 178 -3.98 11.07 5.33
CA SER A 178 -4.65 11.13 4.03
C SER A 178 -5.40 12.45 3.76
N PHE A 179 -5.71 13.22 4.81
CA PHE A 179 -6.40 14.51 4.74
C PHE A 179 -5.48 15.73 4.80
N SER A 180 -4.17 15.50 5.00
CA SER A 180 -3.21 16.59 5.13
C SER A 180 -3.03 17.35 3.81
N ARG A 181 -2.86 18.67 3.88
CA ARG A 181 -2.54 19.52 2.73
C ARG A 181 -1.05 19.73 2.59
N TRP A 182 -0.58 19.82 1.35
CA TRP A 182 0.83 19.98 1.05
C TRP A 182 1.44 21.23 1.68
N ASP A 183 0.77 22.38 1.62
CA ASP A 183 1.28 23.65 2.18
C ASP A 183 1.54 23.56 3.69
N THR A 184 0.67 22.84 4.42
CA THR A 184 0.83 22.59 5.86
C THR A 184 2.00 21.67 6.16
N ILE A 185 2.31 20.73 5.27
CA ILE A 185 3.46 19.81 5.42
C ILE A 185 4.74 20.56 5.05
N ALA A 186 4.78 21.19 3.88
CA ALA A 186 5.94 21.89 3.31
C ALA A 186 6.39 23.10 4.13
N SER A 187 5.50 23.74 4.90
CA SER A 187 5.88 24.79 5.86
C SER A 187 6.57 24.25 7.11
N LYS A 188 6.37 22.97 7.43
CA LYS A 188 6.85 22.33 8.67
C LYS A 188 8.02 21.38 8.44
N VAL A 189 8.27 20.96 7.21
CA VAL A 189 9.41 20.13 6.79
C VAL A 189 10.20 20.87 5.71
N ASN A 190 11.45 20.48 5.45
CA ASN A 190 12.24 21.06 4.36
C ASN A 190 12.33 20.04 3.21
N PRO A 191 11.29 19.91 2.36
CA PRO A 191 11.29 18.93 1.28
C PRO A 191 12.25 19.32 0.15
N SER A 192 12.46 18.41 -0.80
CA SER A 192 13.25 18.69 -2.00
C SER A 192 12.76 19.93 -2.74
N GLU A 193 13.64 20.89 -3.02
CA GLU A 193 13.30 22.16 -3.66
C GLU A 193 12.68 22.00 -5.06
N ARG A 194 13.12 20.99 -5.82
CA ARG A 194 12.65 20.72 -7.17
C ARG A 194 11.86 19.40 -7.23
N PRO A 195 10.53 19.44 -7.38
CA PRO A 195 9.75 18.23 -7.52
C PRO A 195 9.98 17.56 -8.86
N VAL A 196 9.82 16.24 -8.88
CA VAL A 196 9.71 15.48 -10.14
C VAL A 196 8.29 15.62 -10.65
N VAL A 197 8.12 16.06 -11.88
CA VAL A 197 6.80 16.16 -12.52
C VAL A 197 6.39 14.77 -13.03
N LEU A 198 5.27 14.27 -12.53
CA LEU A 198 4.70 12.99 -12.95
C LEU A 198 3.54 13.24 -13.91
N ASN A 199 3.76 12.93 -15.18
CA ASN A 199 2.69 12.93 -16.18
C ASN A 199 2.23 11.49 -16.46
N ARG A 200 0.97 11.20 -16.13
CA ARG A 200 0.35 9.90 -16.39
C ARG A 200 -0.33 9.96 -17.75
N ALA A 201 0.37 9.56 -18.80
CA ALA A 201 -0.24 9.29 -20.10
C ALA A 201 -0.40 7.77 -20.27
N SER A 202 -1.60 7.32 -20.67
CA SER A 202 -1.80 5.90 -20.97
C SER A 202 -1.16 5.55 -22.33
N SER A 203 -0.80 4.28 -22.51
CA SER A 203 -0.39 3.75 -23.81
C SER A 203 -1.56 3.59 -24.80
N THR A 204 -2.80 3.82 -24.35
CA THR A 204 -4.04 3.58 -25.11
C THR A 204 -4.76 4.88 -25.47
N ASN A 205 -4.05 6.01 -25.64
CA ASN A 205 -4.61 7.30 -26.05
C ASN A 205 -5.70 7.88 -25.12
N THR A 206 -5.77 7.45 -23.87
CA THR A 206 -6.56 8.16 -22.85
C THR A 206 -5.67 9.19 -22.17
N THR A 207 -5.77 10.44 -22.63
CA THR A 207 -5.09 11.58 -22.01
C THR A 207 -5.65 11.79 -20.60
N ASN A 208 -4.78 11.83 -19.58
CA ASN A 208 -5.18 12.20 -18.23
C ASN A 208 -5.76 13.63 -18.23
N PRO A 209 -7.07 13.80 -17.95
CA PRO A 209 -7.73 15.10 -18.06
C PRO A 209 -7.36 16.04 -16.91
N PHE A 210 -6.74 15.53 -15.84
CA PHE A 210 -6.47 16.31 -14.63
C PHE A 210 -5.07 16.92 -14.58
N GLY A 211 -4.25 16.69 -15.62
CA GLY A 211 -2.88 17.19 -15.69
C GLY A 211 -1.89 16.41 -14.81
N SER A 212 -0.67 16.92 -14.72
CA SER A 212 0.44 16.29 -14.00
C SER A 212 0.36 16.51 -12.49
N THR A 213 0.98 15.61 -11.73
CA THR A 213 1.23 15.76 -10.30
C THR A 213 2.71 16.05 -10.03
N PHE A 214 3.02 16.54 -8.84
CA PHE A 214 4.37 16.92 -8.42
C PHE A 214 4.83 16.01 -7.28
N CYS A 215 5.96 15.34 -7.46
CA CYS A 215 6.54 14.43 -6.48
C CYS A 215 7.67 15.12 -5.72
N TYR A 216 7.45 15.35 -4.42
CA TYR A 216 8.44 15.95 -3.51
C TYR A 216 9.03 14.88 -2.60
N GLY A 217 10.36 14.82 -2.52
CA GLY A 217 11.07 13.91 -1.63
C GLY A 217 11.34 14.55 -0.27
N TYR A 218 11.14 13.80 0.81
CA TYR A 218 11.61 14.15 2.14
C TYR A 218 11.97 12.88 2.91
N GLN A 219 13.22 12.81 3.40
CA GLN A 219 13.78 11.61 4.03
C GLN A 219 13.65 10.38 3.10
N ASP A 220 12.84 9.41 3.52
CA ASP A 220 12.55 8.14 2.84
C ASP A 220 11.09 8.07 2.33
N VAL A 221 10.50 9.24 2.14
CA VAL A 221 9.11 9.45 1.72
C VAL A 221 9.07 10.31 0.46
N ILE A 222 8.18 9.96 -0.47
CA ILE A 222 7.80 10.81 -1.60
C ILE A 222 6.33 11.18 -1.46
N PHE A 223 6.04 12.47 -1.48
CA PHE A 223 4.68 13.02 -1.52
C PHE A 223 4.33 13.34 -2.97
N GLU A 224 3.32 12.65 -3.52
CA GLU A 224 2.72 13.02 -4.80
C GLU A 224 1.62 14.04 -4.51
N VAL A 225 1.77 15.25 -5.05
CA VAL A 225 0.90 16.40 -4.79
C VAL A 225 0.16 16.79 -6.06
N MET A 226 -1.15 16.99 -5.92
CA MET A 226 -2.00 17.49 -6.99
C MET A 226 -1.91 19.02 -7.12
N PRO A 227 -2.29 19.60 -8.27
CA PRO A 227 -2.29 21.05 -8.45
C PRO A 227 -3.13 21.84 -7.43
N ASN A 228 -4.15 21.20 -6.82
CA ASN A 228 -4.99 21.80 -5.77
C ASN A 228 -4.37 21.68 -4.35
N GLY A 229 -3.16 21.17 -4.20
CA GLY A 229 -2.44 21.04 -2.93
C GLY A 229 -2.87 19.85 -2.06
N HIS A 230 -3.77 18.98 -2.56
CA HIS A 230 -4.05 17.70 -1.91
C HIS A 230 -2.95 16.67 -2.24
N LEU A 231 -2.67 15.79 -1.29
CA LEU A 231 -1.83 14.63 -1.54
C LEU A 231 -2.62 13.64 -2.39
N ALA A 232 -2.06 13.18 -3.51
CA ALA A 232 -2.60 12.08 -4.30
C ALA A 232 -2.16 10.72 -3.74
N SER A 233 -0.88 10.62 -3.40
CA SER A 233 -0.32 9.43 -2.79
C SER A 233 0.91 9.75 -1.95
N VAL A 234 1.23 8.85 -1.01
CA VAL A 234 2.45 8.87 -0.23
C VAL A 234 3.21 7.57 -0.49
N THR A 235 4.43 7.68 -0.99
CA THR A 235 5.28 6.53 -1.28
C THR A 235 6.38 6.43 -0.23
N LEU A 236 6.47 5.27 0.41
CA LEU A 236 7.50 4.95 1.41
C LEU A 236 8.50 3.99 0.80
N TYR A 237 9.79 4.24 0.95
CA TYR A 237 10.84 3.35 0.44
C TYR A 237 11.96 3.20 1.44
N CYS A 238 12.63 2.06 1.39
CA CYS A 238 13.79 1.77 2.22
C CYS A 238 15.06 1.84 1.37
N SER A 239 16.14 2.40 1.91
CA SER A 239 17.42 2.35 1.20
C SER A 239 18.01 0.94 1.25
N ALA A 240 18.79 0.54 0.23
CA ALA A 240 19.40 -0.79 0.18
C ALA A 240 20.27 -1.09 1.42
N GLN A 241 20.92 -0.07 1.98
CA GLN A 241 21.76 -0.20 3.17
C GLN A 241 20.94 -0.53 4.43
N GLN A 242 19.75 0.07 4.59
CA GLN A 242 18.85 -0.22 5.71
C GLN A 242 18.31 -1.66 5.66
N LEU A 243 18.01 -2.17 4.45
CA LEU A 243 17.61 -3.57 4.25
C LEU A 243 18.70 -4.56 4.67
N ILE A 244 19.97 -4.25 4.36
CA ILE A 244 21.13 -5.08 4.76
C ILE A 244 21.28 -5.09 6.28
N GLU A 245 21.26 -3.92 6.92
CA GLU A 245 21.36 -3.79 8.38
C GLU A 245 20.27 -4.59 9.11
N ARG A 246 19.03 -4.57 8.60
CA ARG A 246 17.93 -5.34 9.17
C ARG A 246 18.14 -6.85 9.02
N LYS A 247 18.55 -7.32 7.83
CA LYS A 247 18.85 -8.74 7.61
C LYS A 247 19.95 -9.24 8.55
N LEU A 248 21.02 -8.45 8.73
CA LEU A 248 22.09 -8.79 9.66
C LEU A 248 21.60 -8.89 11.11
N ARG A 249 20.74 -7.97 11.56
CA ARG A 249 20.14 -8.04 12.91
C ARG A 249 19.26 -9.28 13.10
N LEU A 250 18.41 -9.62 12.13
CA LEU A 250 17.56 -10.81 12.23
C LEU A 250 18.39 -12.09 12.31
N LEU A 251 19.47 -12.19 11.52
CA LEU A 251 20.39 -13.34 11.57
C LEU A 251 21.10 -13.46 12.92
N GLN A 252 21.48 -12.35 13.55
CA GLN A 252 22.09 -12.34 14.88
C GLN A 252 21.13 -12.81 15.99
N ILE A 253 19.83 -12.52 15.88
CA ILE A 253 18.82 -12.95 16.86
C ILE A 253 18.55 -14.46 16.78
N HIS A 254 18.73 -15.10 15.62
CA HIS A 254 18.55 -16.54 15.43
C HIS A 254 19.83 -17.36 15.70
N SER A 255 20.92 -16.71 16.14
CA SER A 255 22.21 -17.34 16.44
C SER A 255 22.46 -17.54 17.95
N ILE A 256 21.41 -17.39 18.76
CA ILE A 256 21.38 -17.60 20.23
C ILE A 256 20.27 -18.60 20.51
#